data_AF-A0A522QPL3-F1
#
_entry.id   AF-A0A522QPL3-F1
#
_cell.length_a   1.000
_cell.length_b   1.000
_cell.length_c   1.000
_cell.angle_alpha   90.00
_cell.angle_beta   90.00
_cell.angle_gamma   90.00
#
_symmetry.space_group_name_H-M   'P 1'
#
loop_
_entity.id
_entity.type
_entity.pdbx_description
1 polymer ?
#
loop_
_entity_poly.entity_id
_entity_poly.type
_entity_poly.pdbx_seq_one_letter_code
_entity_poly.pdbx_strand_id
1 'polypeptide(L)' 'KQLIAVAVAHTTQCPYCIKGHTRLARRKGASDEEIMEAVWVAAEMRAGGAYAHSTLALETLADSR' A
#
# COMPACT_ATOMS: atom_id res chain seq x y z
N LYS A 1 -11.37 9.93 5.82
CA LYS A 1 -10.59 8.95 6.61
C LYS A 1 -10.56 7.53 6.01
N GLN A 2 -11.62 7.03 5.35
CA GLN A 2 -11.63 5.64 4.88
C GLN A 2 -10.69 5.38 3.68
N LEU A 3 -10.45 6.35 2.79
CA LEU A 3 -9.45 6.20 1.71
C LEU A 3 -8.04 5.93 2.25
N ILE A 4 -7.62 6.65 3.30
CA ILE A 4 -6.36 6.38 4.00
C ILE A 4 -6.35 4.96 4.58
N ALA A 5 -7.46 4.53 5.18
CA ALA A 5 -7.56 3.17 5.72
C ALA A 5 -7.53 2.08 4.62
N VAL A 6 -8.08 2.36 3.43
CA VAL A 6 -7.96 1.48 2.26
C VAL A 6 -6.50 1.36 1.83
N ALA A 7 -5.77 2.48 1.74
CA ALA A 7 -4.35 2.48 1.40
C ALA A 7 -3.53 1.67 2.42
N VAL A 8 -3.70 1.95 3.72
CA VAL A 8 -3.00 1.21 4.80
C VAL A 8 -3.35 -0.28 4.79
N ALA A 9 -4.61 -0.64 4.50
CA ALA A 9 -5.03 -2.04 4.39
C ALA A 9 -4.35 -2.77 3.21
N HIS A 10 -4.10 -2.08 2.10
CA HIS A 10 -3.33 -2.63 0.97
C HIS A 10 -1.84 -2.71 1.26
N THR A 11 -1.28 -1.74 2.00
CA THR A 11 0.12 -1.78 2.45
C THR A 11 0.38 -2.96 3.38
N THR A 12 -0.53 -3.22 4.32
CA THR A 12 -0.43 -4.32 5.30
C THR A 12 -1.01 -5.65 4.80
N GLN A 13 -1.66 -5.64 3.62
CA GLN A 13 -2.24 -6.81 2.95
C GLN A 13 -3.26 -7.60 3.79
N CYS A 14 -3.97 -6.94 4.70
CA CYS A 14 -5.00 -7.57 5.54
C CYS A 14 -6.32 -7.74 4.73
N PRO A 15 -6.73 -8.97 4.36
CA PRO A 15 -7.89 -9.17 3.48
C PRO A 15 -9.22 -8.72 4.11
N TYR A 16 -9.35 -8.84 5.44
CA TYR A 16 -10.53 -8.36 6.16
C TYR A 16 -10.59 -6.84 6.22
N CYS A 17 -9.43 -6.19 6.43
CA CYS A 17 -9.30 -4.75 6.49
C CYS A 17 -9.58 -4.11 5.13
N ILE A 18 -9.08 -4.71 4.04
CA ILE A 18 -9.37 -4.28 2.65
C ILE A 18 -10.88 -4.31 2.42
N LYS A 19 -11.52 -5.46 2.63
CA LYS A 19 -12.98 -5.61 2.46
C LYS A 19 -13.77 -4.64 3.35
N GLY A 20 -13.36 -4.47 4.60
CA GLY A 20 -14.02 -3.60 5.58
C GLY A 20 -13.95 -2.13 5.20
N HIS A 21 -12.74 -1.62 4.97
CA HIS A 21 -12.49 -0.21 4.69
C HIS A 21 -12.98 0.20 3.30
N THR A 22 -12.90 -0.66 2.29
CA THR A 22 -13.49 -0.38 0.97
C THR A 22 -15.01 -0.20 1.06
N ARG A 23 -15.72 -1.10 1.75
CA ARG A 23 -17.17 -0.95 1.97
C ARG A 23 -17.53 0.31 2.77
N LEU A 24 -16.71 0.68 3.75
CA LEU A 24 -16.94 1.90 4.54
C LEU A 24 -16.61 3.17 3.75
N ALA A 25 -15.61 3.14 2.86
CA ALA A 25 -15.27 4.25 1.97
C ALA A 25 -16.44 4.54 1.01
N ARG A 26 -16.92 3.52 0.31
CA ARG A 26 -18.06 3.65 -0.60
C ARG A 26 -19.34 4.09 0.11
N ARG A 27 -19.61 3.58 1.32
CA ARG A 27 -20.74 4.05 2.17
C ARG A 27 -20.61 5.52 2.61
N LYS A 28 -19.41 6.07 2.62
CA LYS A 28 -19.15 7.49 2.90
C LYS A 28 -19.11 8.36 1.64
N GLY A 29 -19.52 7.81 0.50
CA GLY A 29 -19.62 8.54 -0.76
C GLY A 29 -18.34 8.58 -1.57
N ALA A 30 -17.30 7.82 -1.21
CA ALA A 30 -16.12 7.73 -2.04
C ALA A 30 -16.44 7.02 -3.37
N SER A 31 -15.96 7.57 -4.48
CA SER A 31 -16.12 6.95 -5.80
C SER A 31 -15.22 5.73 -5.95
N ASP A 32 -15.51 4.91 -6.95
CA ASP A 32 -14.66 3.75 -7.25
C ASP A 32 -13.26 4.21 -7.71
N GLU A 33 -13.17 5.33 -8.42
CA GLU A 33 -11.93 5.99 -8.83
C GLU A 33 -11.09 6.44 -7.62
N GLU A 34 -11.69 7.16 -6.65
CA GLU A 34 -10.98 7.60 -5.44
C GLU A 34 -10.45 6.41 -4.61
N ILE A 35 -11.23 5.32 -4.55
CA ILE A 35 -10.80 4.07 -3.90
C ILE A 35 -9.61 3.47 -4.65
N MET A 36 -9.69 3.42 -5.99
CA MET A 36 -8.61 2.88 -6.82
C MET A 36 -7.34 3.74 -6.79
N GLU A 37 -7.46 5.07 -6.70
CA GLU A 37 -6.32 5.96 -6.48
C GLU A 37 -5.60 5.63 -5.16
N ALA A 38 -6.36 5.40 -4.08
CA ALA A 38 -5.76 4.98 -2.80
C ALA A 38 -5.04 3.63 -2.90
N VAL A 39 -5.55 2.70 -3.71
CA VAL A 39 -4.89 1.41 -3.99
C VAL A 39 -3.59 1.61 -4.77
N TRP A 40 -3.60 2.46 -5.80
CA TRP A 40 -2.41 2.79 -6.60
C TRP A 40 -1.32 3.43 -5.75
N VAL A 41 -1.67 4.41 -4.90
CA VAL A 41 -0.72 5.02 -3.96
C VAL A 41 -0.09 3.96 -3.06
N ALA A 42 -0.88 3.02 -2.50
CA ALA A 42 -0.35 1.95 -1.67
C ALA A 42 0.59 0.99 -2.44
N ALA A 43 0.29 0.71 -3.71
CA ALA A 43 1.13 -0.12 -4.56
C ALA A 43 2.48 0.54 -4.84
N GLU A 44 2.48 1.82 -5.24
CA GLU A 44 3.68 2.62 -5.50
C GLU A 44 4.56 2.70 -4.24
N MET A 45 3.98 2.94 -3.07
CA MET A 45 4.76 3.01 -1.83
C MET A 45 5.46 1.69 -1.48
N ARG A 46 4.81 0.55 -1.75
CA ARG A 46 5.43 -0.76 -1.54
C ARG A 46 6.54 -1.05 -2.56
N ALA A 47 6.30 -0.75 -3.83
CA ALA A 47 7.28 -0.96 -4.89
C ALA A 47 8.50 -0.05 -4.71
N GLY A 48 8.27 1.25 -4.49
CA GLY A 48 9.31 2.24 -4.24
C GLY A 48 10.10 1.94 -2.96
N GLY A 49 9.44 1.54 -1.88
CA GLY A 49 10.12 1.10 -0.65
C GLY A 49 11.03 -0.11 -0.89
N ALA A 50 10.53 -1.15 -1.56
CA ALA A 50 11.35 -2.33 -1.88
C ALA A 50 12.59 -1.95 -2.72
N TYR A 51 12.41 -1.07 -3.71
CA TYR A 51 13.51 -0.62 -4.56
C TYR A 51 14.51 0.26 -3.79
N ALA A 52 14.04 1.27 -3.06
CA ALA A 52 14.89 2.19 -2.31
C ALA A 52 15.75 1.46 -1.26
N HIS A 53 15.16 0.46 -0.59
CA HIS A 53 15.87 -0.36 0.40
C HIS A 53 16.75 -1.45 -0.21
N SER A 54 16.78 -1.61 -1.54
CA SER A 54 17.65 -2.60 -2.20
C SER A 54 19.13 -2.32 -1.99
N THR A 55 19.52 -1.06 -1.72
CA THR A 55 20.90 -0.68 -1.43
C THR A 55 21.47 -1.43 -0.23
N LEU A 56 20.66 -1.67 0.81
CA LEU A 56 21.07 -2.45 1.98
C LEU A 56 21.47 -3.88 1.61
N ALA A 57 20.72 -4.49 0.69
CA ALA A 57 21.05 -5.81 0.17
C ALA A 57 22.32 -5.78 -0.69
N LEU A 58 22.48 -4.75 -1.54
CA LEU A 58 23.68 -4.57 -2.37
C LEU A 58 24.95 -4.37 -1.53
N GLU A 59 24.88 -3.55 -0.47
CA GLU A 59 25.95 -3.35 0.51
C GLU A 59 26.33 -4.67 1.17
N THR A 60 25.35 -5.41 1.69
CA THR A 60 25.59 -6.73 2.32
C THR A 60 26.25 -7.73 1.36
N LEU A 61 25.85 -7.72 0.08
CA LEU A 61 26.44 -8.58 -0.95
C LEU A 61 27.87 -8.18 -1.30
N ALA A 62 28.23 -6.90 -1.19
CA ALA A 62 29.58 -6.41 -1.43
C ALA A 62 30.53 -6.79 -0.28
N ASP A 63 30.06 -6.68 0.98
CA ASP A 63 30.84 -7.02 2.17
C ASP A 63 31.09 -8.54 2.32
N SER A 64 30.25 -9.37 1.71
CA SER A 64 30.35 -10.83 1.75
C SER A 64 31.32 -11.42 0.70
N ARG A 65 32.07 -10.59 -0.03
CA ARG A 65 33.06 -10.98 -1.04
C ARG A 65 34.48 -10.75 -0.55
#